data_AF-A0A6G1CZ76-F1
#
_entry.id   AF-A0A6G1CZ76-F1
#
_cell.length_a   1.000
_cell.length_b   1.000
_cell.length_c   1.000
_cell.angle_alpha   90.00
_cell.angle_beta   90.00
_cell.angle_gamma   90.00
#
_symmetry.space_group_name_H-M   'P 1'
#
loop_
_entity.id
_entity.type
_entity.pdbx_description
1 polymer ?
#
loop_
_entity_poly.entity_id
_entity_poly.type
_entity_poly.pdbx_seq_one_letter_code
_entity_poly.pdbx_strand_id
1 'polypeptide(L)'
;MVVSFSPFFQQTVPGVTLTETFEAFCDGAKISGPFWDHILARLVGLPFSKVEEEAGIVDTIVELCSLDSLRGLEANRTGYVDSRLNLRHESLFRKGEAGDWVNHMMPDMARRLDDIIAKKLGASGLTFK
;
A
#
# COMPACT_ATOMS: atom_id res chain seq x y z
N MET A 1 -4.27 4.33 -0.89
CA MET A 1 -3.45 4.11 0.33
C MET A 1 -4.28 4.13 1.60
N VAL A 2 -5.02 5.21 1.90
CA VAL A 2 -5.87 5.32 3.10
C VAL A 2 -6.90 4.18 3.20
N VAL A 3 -7.59 3.89 2.11
CA VAL A 3 -8.56 2.78 2.01
C VAL A 3 -7.91 1.41 2.22
N SER A 4 -6.63 1.28 1.89
CA SER A 4 -5.88 0.06 2.15
C SER A 4 -5.47 -0.09 3.62
N PHE A 5 -5.24 1.04 4.29
CA PHE A 5 -4.79 1.12 5.67
C PHE A 5 -5.95 1.04 6.67
N SER A 6 -7.14 1.54 6.33
CA SER A 6 -8.28 1.59 7.24
C SER A 6 -8.74 0.23 7.78
N PRO A 7 -8.93 -0.82 6.96
CA PRO A 7 -9.28 -2.14 7.49
C PRO A 7 -8.20 -2.72 8.42
N PHE A 8 -6.92 -2.41 8.15
CA PHE A 8 -5.81 -2.84 9.01
C PHE A 8 -5.82 -2.11 10.35
N PHE A 9 -6.09 -0.80 10.34
CA PHE A 9 -6.20 -0.02 11.57
C PHE A 9 -7.44 -0.40 12.39
N GLN A 10 -8.56 -0.76 11.76
CA GLN A 10 -9.74 -1.28 12.46
C GLN A 10 -9.48 -2.61 13.18
N GLN A 11 -8.57 -3.44 12.68
CA GLN A 11 -8.18 -4.70 13.34
C GLN A 11 -7.35 -4.43 14.61
N THR A 12 -6.59 -3.34 14.65
CA THR A 12 -5.73 -2.99 15.79
C THR A 12 -6.39 -2.02 16.77
N VAL A 13 -7.34 -1.21 16.31
CA VAL A 13 -8.11 -0.24 17.10
C VAL A 13 -9.60 -0.40 16.76
N PRO A 14 -10.33 -1.29 17.45
CA PRO A 14 -11.74 -1.51 17.21
C PRO A 14 -12.56 -0.24 17.42
N GLY A 15 -13.46 0.06 16.47
CA GLY A 15 -14.38 1.21 16.56
C GLY A 15 -13.91 2.48 15.86
N VAL A 16 -12.68 2.52 15.32
CA VAL A 16 -12.25 3.67 14.51
C VAL A 16 -13.02 3.73 13.18
N THR A 17 -13.39 4.94 12.79
CA THR A 17 -14.04 5.21 11.51
C THR A 17 -13.02 5.45 10.40
N LEU A 18 -13.47 5.33 9.15
CA LEU A 18 -12.65 5.71 7.99
C LEU A 18 -12.25 7.19 8.06
N THR A 19 -13.15 8.06 8.52
CA THR A 19 -12.90 9.50 8.68
C THR A 19 -11.79 9.76 9.69
N GLU A 20 -11.84 9.15 10.87
CA GLU A 20 -10.77 9.30 11.88
C GLU A 20 -9.43 8.74 11.38
N THR A 21 -9.46 7.61 10.67
CA THR A 21 -8.26 7.06 10.03
C THR A 21 -7.70 8.01 8.98
N PHE A 22 -8.56 8.63 8.19
CA PHE A 22 -8.21 9.59 7.15
C PHE A 22 -7.56 10.84 7.75
N GLU A 23 -8.12 11.40 8.82
CA GLU A 23 -7.54 12.55 9.53
C GLU A 23 -6.16 12.20 10.08
N ALA A 24 -6.04 11.06 10.79
CA ALA A 24 -4.77 10.60 11.31
C ALA A 24 -3.72 10.40 10.19
N PHE A 25 -4.13 9.88 9.03
CA PHE A 25 -3.24 9.72 7.88
C PHE A 25 -2.78 11.08 7.32
N CYS A 26 -3.69 12.04 7.16
CA CYS A 26 -3.38 13.39 6.68
C CYS A 26 -2.39 14.11 7.62
N ASP A 27 -2.55 13.89 8.93
CA ASP A 27 -1.66 14.43 9.97
C ASP A 27 -0.34 13.65 10.10
N GLY A 28 -0.16 12.58 9.31
CA GLY A 28 1.08 11.82 9.22
C GLY A 28 1.24 10.73 10.28
N ALA A 29 0.18 9.94 10.53
CA ALA A 29 0.17 8.81 11.47
C ALA A 29 1.49 8.00 11.51
N LYS A 30 1.99 7.79 12.74
CA LYS A 30 3.40 7.57 13.09
C LYS A 30 3.80 6.10 13.35
N ILE A 31 3.33 5.11 12.59
CA ILE A 31 3.85 3.72 12.76
C ILE A 31 5.25 3.57 12.15
N SER A 32 5.63 4.44 11.21
CA SER A 32 6.95 4.41 10.58
C SER A 32 7.50 5.81 10.23
N GLY A 33 7.00 6.88 10.86
CA GLY A 33 7.30 8.27 10.50
C GLY A 33 6.32 8.83 9.45
N PRO A 34 6.43 10.09 9.02
CA PRO A 34 5.51 10.65 8.04
C PRO A 34 5.63 9.86 6.73
N PHE A 35 4.53 9.29 6.27
CA PHE A 35 4.47 8.51 5.02
C PHE A 35 5.19 9.20 3.84
N TRP A 36 5.09 10.52 3.78
CA TRP A 36 5.68 11.38 2.76
C TRP A 36 7.22 11.31 2.70
N ASP A 37 7.88 11.11 3.84
CA ASP A 37 9.34 11.05 3.92
C ASP A 37 9.89 9.74 3.35
N HIS A 38 9.08 8.66 3.39
CA HIS A 38 9.46 7.34 2.87
C HIS A 38 9.34 7.20 1.36
N ILE A 39 8.39 7.87 0.72
CA ILE A 39 8.21 7.80 -0.75
C ILE A 39 9.49 8.23 -1.49
N LEU A 40 10.25 9.15 -0.90
CA LEU A 40 11.42 9.75 -1.53
C LEU A 40 12.65 8.82 -1.56
N ALA A 41 12.59 7.63 -0.93
CA ALA A 41 13.81 6.93 -0.51
C ALA A 41 14.34 5.80 -1.42
N ARG A 42 13.72 5.31 -2.51
CA ARG A 42 14.31 4.12 -3.18
C ARG A 42 13.93 3.77 -4.61
N LEU A 43 14.97 3.44 -5.40
CA LEU A 43 14.96 2.40 -6.43
C LEU A 43 16.26 1.58 -6.33
N VAL A 44 16.15 0.25 -6.39
CA VAL A 44 17.28 -0.69 -6.31
C VAL A 44 17.92 -0.79 -7.70
N GLY A 45 19.20 -0.45 -7.83
CA GLY A 45 19.92 -0.25 -9.10
C GLY A 45 20.59 -1.49 -9.68
N LEU A 46 19.89 -2.61 -9.81
CA LEU A 46 20.40 -3.80 -10.52
C LEU A 46 19.52 -4.10 -11.75
N PRO A 47 19.98 -3.76 -12.97
CA PRO A 47 19.22 -4.07 -14.18
C PRO A 47 19.33 -5.57 -14.53
N PHE A 48 18.27 -6.09 -15.16
CA PHE A 48 18.32 -7.42 -15.79
C PHE A 48 19.25 -7.41 -17.00
N SER A 49 19.88 -8.55 -17.28
CA SER A 49 20.64 -8.76 -18.51
C SER A 49 19.71 -9.18 -19.66
N LYS A 50 20.14 -8.92 -20.90
CA LYS A 50 19.39 -9.32 -22.10
C LYS A 50 19.09 -10.83 -22.16
N VAL A 51 20.01 -11.65 -21.65
CA VAL A 51 19.83 -13.11 -21.60
C VAL A 51 18.71 -13.49 -20.63
N GLU A 52 18.62 -12.80 -19.48
CA GLU A 52 17.54 -13.03 -18.52
C GLU A 52 16.19 -12.56 -19.05
N GLU A 53 16.17 -11.44 -19.77
CA GLU A 53 14.99 -10.95 -20.48
C GLU A 53 14.53 -11.93 -21.57
N GLU A 54 15.43 -12.36 -22.46
CA GLU A 54 15.14 -13.33 -23.52
C GLU A 54 14.74 -14.71 -22.96
N ALA A 55 15.25 -15.08 -21.78
CA ALA A 55 14.87 -16.31 -21.08
C ALA A 55 13.52 -16.20 -20.35
N GLY A 56 12.83 -15.05 -20.39
CA GLY A 56 11.52 -14.86 -19.74
C GLY A 56 11.59 -14.83 -18.22
N ILE A 57 12.76 -14.55 -17.63
CA ILE A 57 12.93 -14.50 -16.18
C ILE A 57 12.11 -13.36 -15.57
N VAL A 58 12.00 -12.23 -16.28
CA VAL A 58 11.18 -11.10 -15.85
C VAL A 58 9.71 -11.52 -15.73
N ASP A 59 9.15 -12.17 -16.74
CA ASP A 59 7.75 -12.63 -16.73
C ASP A 59 7.51 -13.66 -15.62
N THR A 60 8.49 -14.55 -15.39
CA THR A 60 8.43 -15.54 -14.29
C THR A 60 8.40 -14.85 -12.93
N ILE A 61 9.19 -13.80 -12.73
CA ILE A 61 9.18 -13.01 -11.49
C ILE A 61 7.85 -12.27 -11.34
N VAL A 62 7.34 -11.66 -12.41
CA VAL A 62 6.04 -10.96 -12.40
C VAL A 62 4.92 -11.93 -12.01
N GLU A 63 4.89 -13.12 -12.60
CA GLU A 63 3.89 -14.15 -12.29
C GLU A 63 4.02 -14.67 -10.85
N LEU A 64 5.25 -14.94 -10.39
CA LEU A 64 5.52 -15.40 -9.02
C LEU A 64 5.11 -14.34 -7.98
N CYS A 65 5.41 -13.07 -8.26
CA CYS A 65 5.09 -11.94 -7.40
C CYS A 65 3.70 -11.35 -7.67
N SER A 66 2.90 -11.98 -8.54
CA SER A 66 1.54 -11.52 -8.83
C SER A 66 0.70 -11.60 -7.55
N LEU A 67 -0.26 -10.69 -7.42
CA LEU A 67 -1.12 -10.66 -6.24
C LEU A 67 -1.88 -11.97 -6.06
N ASP A 68 -2.36 -12.55 -7.16
CA ASP A 68 -3.13 -13.79 -7.13
C ASP A 68 -2.26 -14.99 -6.74
N SER A 69 -1.04 -15.08 -7.29
CA SER A 69 -0.05 -16.08 -6.91
C SER A 69 0.29 -15.99 -5.43
N LEU A 70 0.70 -14.80 -4.95
CA LEU A 70 1.08 -14.62 -3.56
C LEU A 70 -0.10 -14.86 -2.60
N ARG A 71 -1.32 -14.40 -2.93
CA ARG A 71 -2.53 -14.66 -2.13
C ARG A 71 -2.83 -16.16 -2.04
N GLY A 72 -2.53 -16.92 -3.09
CA GLY A 72 -2.76 -18.37 -3.15
C GLY A 72 -1.83 -19.22 -2.29
N LEU A 73 -0.64 -18.71 -1.95
CA LEU A 73 0.38 -19.46 -1.20
C LEU A 73 -0.08 -19.79 0.24
N GLU A 74 0.15 -21.03 0.68
CA GLU A 74 -0.24 -21.49 2.02
C GLU A 74 0.37 -20.64 3.15
N ALA A 75 1.63 -20.23 2.99
CA ALA A 75 2.33 -19.36 3.93
C ALA A 75 1.60 -18.02 4.15
N ASN A 76 0.87 -17.54 3.14
CA ASN A 76 0.13 -16.28 3.16
C ASN A 76 -1.34 -16.45 3.56
N ARG A 77 -1.85 -17.68 3.60
CA ARG A 77 -3.24 -18.01 4.00
C ARG A 77 -3.34 -18.47 5.45
N THR A 78 -2.24 -18.91 6.04
CA THR A 78 -2.20 -19.46 7.39
C THR A 78 -1.28 -18.65 8.29
N GLY A 79 -1.58 -18.58 9.59
CA GLY A 79 -0.75 -17.88 10.57
C GLY A 79 -1.05 -16.38 10.73
N TYR A 80 -0.13 -15.69 11.40
CA TYR A 80 -0.30 -14.32 11.87
C TYR A 80 0.95 -13.49 11.64
N VAL A 81 0.76 -12.28 11.11
CA VAL A 81 1.78 -11.21 11.08
C VAL A 81 2.11 -10.80 12.51
N ASP A 82 1.06 -10.58 13.32
CA ASP A 82 1.15 -10.34 14.75
C ASP A 82 -0.04 -11.03 15.43
N SER A 83 0.24 -12.08 16.19
CA SER A 83 -0.77 -12.86 16.90
C SER A 83 -1.41 -12.11 18.06
N ARG A 84 -0.75 -11.08 18.63
CA ARG A 84 -1.30 -10.26 19.72
C ARG A 84 -2.39 -9.32 19.23
N LEU A 85 -2.26 -8.86 17.98
CA LEU A 85 -3.20 -7.98 17.31
C LEU A 85 -4.19 -8.74 16.42
N ASN A 86 -4.16 -10.08 16.43
CA ASN A 86 -4.97 -10.94 15.57
C ASN A 86 -4.84 -10.61 14.06
N LEU A 87 -3.67 -10.12 13.65
CA LEU A 87 -3.39 -9.74 12.28
C LEU A 87 -2.99 -10.98 11.48
N ARG A 88 -3.96 -11.59 10.79
CA ARG A 88 -3.72 -12.79 9.97
C ARG A 88 -2.98 -12.45 8.67
N HIS A 89 -2.15 -13.37 8.17
CA HIS A 89 -1.44 -13.18 6.89
C HIS A 89 -2.40 -12.88 5.73
N GLU A 90 -3.55 -13.56 5.69
CA GLU A 90 -4.56 -13.37 4.64
C GLU A 90 -5.10 -11.92 4.57
N SER A 91 -5.09 -11.19 5.70
CA SER A 91 -5.54 -9.79 5.76
C SER A 91 -4.68 -8.85 4.91
N LEU A 92 -3.44 -9.23 4.59
CA LEU A 92 -2.55 -8.44 3.74
C LEU A 92 -2.98 -8.47 2.26
N PHE A 93 -3.66 -9.52 1.83
CA PHE A 93 -3.99 -9.78 0.42
C PHE A 93 -5.44 -9.41 0.08
N ARG A 94 -5.76 -8.11 0.08
CA ARG A 94 -7.07 -7.56 -0.32
C ARG A 94 -7.17 -7.41 -1.86
N LYS A 95 -8.02 -6.51 -2.37
CA LYS A 95 -8.27 -6.31 -3.81
C LYS A 95 -7.02 -6.05 -4.65
N GLY A 96 -6.12 -5.19 -4.15
CA GLY A 96 -4.90 -4.80 -4.87
C GLY A 96 -5.14 -4.03 -6.17
N GLU A 97 -6.28 -3.34 -6.26
CA GLU A 97 -6.67 -2.53 -7.42
C GLU A 97 -6.38 -1.05 -7.19
N ALA A 98 -5.94 -0.35 -8.24
CA ALA A 98 -5.88 1.10 -8.24
C ALA A 98 -7.30 1.69 -8.39
N GLY A 99 -7.57 2.81 -7.72
CA GLY A 99 -8.83 3.53 -7.88
C GLY A 99 -9.98 3.09 -6.95
N ASP A 100 -9.84 2.00 -6.19
CA ASP A 100 -10.91 1.51 -5.28
C ASP A 100 -11.37 2.56 -4.24
N TRP A 101 -10.59 3.62 -4.03
CA TRP A 101 -10.95 4.72 -3.15
C TRP A 101 -12.28 5.39 -3.49
N VAL A 102 -12.71 5.36 -4.76
CA VAL A 102 -14.00 5.94 -5.19
C VAL A 102 -15.20 5.29 -4.51
N ASN A 103 -15.06 4.03 -4.06
CA ASN A 103 -16.12 3.28 -3.40
C ASN A 103 -16.21 3.57 -1.89
N HIS A 104 -15.22 4.27 -1.33
CA HIS A 104 -15.05 4.40 0.12
C HIS A 104 -14.92 5.84 0.58
N MET A 105 -14.43 6.74 -0.26
CA MET A 105 -14.13 8.12 0.12
C MET A 105 -15.08 9.10 -0.56
N MET A 106 -15.44 10.15 0.18
CA MET A 106 -16.15 11.27 -0.43
C MET A 106 -15.19 12.06 -1.35
N PRO A 107 -15.70 12.70 -2.43
CA PRO A 107 -14.88 13.50 -3.33
C PRO A 107 -14.02 14.56 -2.62
N ASP A 108 -14.52 15.14 -1.53
CA ASP A 108 -13.81 16.17 -0.76
C ASP A 108 -12.58 15.61 -0.04
N MET A 109 -12.67 14.36 0.45
CA MET A 109 -11.53 13.67 1.06
C MET A 109 -10.45 13.37 0.02
N ALA A 110 -10.85 12.98 -1.19
CA ALA A 110 -9.91 12.75 -2.30
C ALA A 110 -9.20 14.04 -2.70
N ARG A 111 -9.95 15.14 -2.92
CA ARG A 111 -9.38 16.45 -3.25
C ARG A 111 -8.37 16.93 -2.20
N ARG A 112 -8.69 16.75 -0.92
CA ARG A 112 -7.76 17.11 0.17
C ARG A 112 -6.46 16.31 0.12
N LEU A 113 -6.49 15.03 -0.25
CA LEU A 113 -5.27 14.24 -0.43
C LEU A 113 -4.47 14.73 -1.64
N ASP A 114 -5.13 15.07 -2.74
CA ASP A 114 -4.48 15.62 -3.93
C ASP A 114 -3.73 16.92 -3.57
N ASP A 115 -4.37 17.82 -2.80
CA ASP A 115 -3.75 19.04 -2.31
C ASP A 115 -2.54 18.77 -1.40
N ILE A 116 -2.64 17.79 -0.49
CA ILE A 116 -1.53 17.39 0.39
C ILE A 116 -0.38 16.83 -0.44
N ILE A 117 -0.65 15.95 -1.40
CA ILE A 117 0.35 15.36 -2.29
C ILE A 117 1.04 16.45 -3.10
N ALA A 118 0.28 17.34 -3.74
CA ALA A 118 0.82 18.45 -4.53
C ALA A 118 1.72 19.35 -3.67
N LYS A 119 1.30 19.65 -2.43
CA LYS A 119 2.08 20.47 -1.49
C LYS A 119 3.35 19.76 -1.01
N LYS A 120 3.28 18.46 -0.70
CA LYS A 120 4.39 17.69 -0.11
C LYS A 120 5.42 17.25 -1.15
N LEU A 121 4.99 16.92 -2.36
CA LEU A 121 5.83 16.37 -3.42
C LEU A 121 6.07 17.35 -4.57
N GLY A 122 5.41 18.50 -4.61
CA GLY A 122 5.55 19.46 -5.70
C GLY A 122 6.99 19.93 -5.96
N ALA A 123 7.83 19.98 -4.92
CA ALA A 123 9.24 20.35 -5.05
C ALA A 123 10.18 19.16 -5.32
N SER A 124 9.72 17.91 -5.19
CA SER A 124 10.56 16.72 -5.39
C SER A 124 10.60 16.23 -6.83
N GLY A 125 9.77 16.79 -7.71
CA GLY A 125 9.60 16.31 -9.09
C GLY A 125 8.84 14.99 -9.21
N LEU A 126 8.34 14.44 -8.09
CA LEU A 126 7.49 13.26 -8.10
C LEU A 126 6.04 13.64 -8.43
N THR A 127 5.49 12.97 -9.43
CA THR A 127 4.08 13.07 -9.80
C THR A 127 3.47 11.67 -9.87
N PHE A 128 2.32 11.49 -9.24
CA PHE A 128 1.51 10.28 -9.47
C PHE A 128 0.62 10.53 -10.69
N LYS A 129 0.64 9.59 -11.64
CA LYS A 129 -0.25 9.58 -12.81
C LYS A 129 -1.36 8.56 -12.60
#